data_AF-A0A6I6G654-F1
#
_entry.id   AF-A0A6I6G654-F1
#
_cell.length_a   1.000
_cell.length_b   1.000
_cell.length_c   1.000
_cell.angle_alpha   90.00
_cell.angle_beta   90.00
_cell.angle_gamma   90.00
#
_symmetry.space_group_name_H-M   'P 1'
#
loop_
_entity.id
_entity.type
_entity.pdbx_description
1 polymer ?
#
loop_
_entity_poly.entity_id
_entity_poly.type
_entity_poly.pdbx_seq_one_letter_code
_entity_poly.pdbx_strand_id
1 'polypeptide(L)'
;MVVTGHYDHIGRRGDIINYGADDDGSGTVSVLELAEAFVKAKAEGKGPRRSILFMTVSGEEKGLWGSAHYGNNPVYPLEKTTANLNIDMIGRTDTVYESKKILLCMCTS
;
A
#
# COMPACT_ATOMS: atom_id res chain seq x y z
N MET A 1 -7.04 11.52 2.64
CA MET A 1 -6.18 10.41 3.10
C MET A 1 -5.90 9.54 1.89
N VAL A 2 -4.68 9.05 1.77
CA VAL A 2 -4.25 8.12 0.72
C VAL A 2 -3.86 6.79 1.37
N VAL A 3 -4.20 5.68 0.74
CA VAL A 3 -3.73 4.34 1.08
C VAL A 3 -2.94 3.84 -0.12
N THR A 4 -1.67 3.51 0.12
CA THR A 4 -0.72 3.09 -0.90
C THR A 4 -0.13 1.73 -0.60
N GLY A 5 0.37 1.08 -1.65
CA GLY A 5 1.20 -0.12 -1.67
C GLY A 5 1.83 -0.20 -3.05
N HIS A 6 2.95 -0.92 -3.21
CA HIS A 6 3.60 -0.97 -4.52
C HIS A 6 3.27 -2.25 -5.28
N TYR A 7 3.02 -2.07 -6.57
CA TYR A 7 2.58 -3.12 -7.48
C TYR A 7 3.75 -3.85 -8.14
N ASP A 8 4.89 -3.18 -8.26
CA ASP A 8 6.09 -3.77 -8.84
C ASP A 8 6.84 -4.62 -7.82
N HIS A 9 7.66 -5.52 -8.33
CA HIS A 9 8.62 -6.28 -7.55
C HIS A 9 9.84 -6.59 -8.42
N ILE A 10 11.00 -6.88 -7.81
CA ILE A 10 12.27 -7.16 -8.49
C ILE A 10 12.16 -8.22 -9.61
N GLY A 11 11.32 -9.25 -9.42
CA GLY A 11 11.04 -10.30 -10.40
C GLY A 11 12.16 -11.35 -10.55
N ARG A 12 13.35 -10.98 -11.05
CA ARG A 12 14.48 -11.91 -11.21
C ARG A 12 15.81 -11.23 -10.87
N ARG A 13 16.62 -11.90 -10.05
CA ARG A 13 17.99 -11.49 -9.73
C ARG A 13 18.96 -12.64 -10.01
N GLY A 14 19.72 -12.52 -11.10
CA GLY A 14 20.57 -13.62 -11.57
C GLY A 14 19.72 -14.83 -11.97
N ASP A 15 19.98 -15.99 -11.38
CA ASP A 15 19.22 -17.22 -11.63
C ASP A 15 18.06 -17.45 -10.64
N ILE A 16 17.86 -16.52 -9.71
CA ILE A 16 16.80 -16.62 -8.70
C ILE A 16 15.59 -15.80 -9.16
N ILE A 17 14.42 -16.45 -9.20
CA ILE A 17 13.13 -15.79 -9.38
C ILE A 17 12.62 -15.39 -8.00
N ASN A 18 12.32 -14.11 -7.83
CA ASN A 18 11.64 -13.60 -6.66
C ASN A 18 10.17 -13.41 -7.03
N TYR A 19 9.26 -14.07 -6.32
CA TYR A 19 7.82 -14.04 -6.63
C TYR A 19 7.06 -12.82 -6.09
N GLY A 20 7.64 -12.08 -5.13
CA GLY A 20 7.08 -10.79 -4.67
C GLY A 20 5.82 -10.91 -3.82
N ALA A 21 5.65 -12.04 -3.13
CA ALA A 21 4.45 -12.28 -2.33
C ALA A 21 4.37 -11.37 -1.11
N ASP A 22 5.49 -11.16 -0.41
CA ASP A 22 5.57 -10.24 0.74
C ASP A 22 5.87 -8.81 0.29
N ASP A 23 6.64 -8.65 -0.79
CA ASP A 23 7.17 -7.37 -1.27
C ASP A 23 6.79 -7.22 -2.76
N ASP A 24 5.70 -6.55 -3.12
CA ASP A 24 4.61 -6.14 -2.22
C ASP A 24 3.25 -6.60 -2.76
N GLY A 25 3.21 -7.85 -3.24
CA GLY A 25 1.97 -8.49 -3.66
C GLY A 25 0.92 -8.49 -2.55
N SER A 26 1.33 -8.67 -1.29
CA SER A 26 0.45 -8.65 -0.13
C SER A 26 -0.06 -7.25 0.23
N GLY A 27 0.76 -6.20 0.15
CA GLY A 27 0.34 -4.81 0.31
C GLY A 27 -0.60 -4.38 -0.79
N THR A 28 -0.26 -4.68 -2.05
CA THR A 28 -1.14 -4.44 -3.22
C THR A 28 -2.52 -5.07 -3.03
N VAL A 29 -2.60 -6.36 -2.69
CA VAL A 29 -3.89 -7.03 -2.48
C VAL A 29 -4.64 -6.38 -1.32
N SER A 30 -3.94 -6.00 -0.26
CA SER A 30 -4.59 -5.35 0.89
C SER A 30 -5.14 -3.95 0.56
N VAL A 31 -4.49 -3.18 -0.31
CA VAL A 31 -5.04 -1.92 -0.82
C VAL A 31 -6.36 -2.16 -1.56
N LEU A 32 -6.43 -3.21 -2.38
CA LEU A 32 -7.64 -3.57 -3.13
C LEU A 32 -8.76 -4.07 -2.20
N GLU A 33 -8.45 -4.95 -1.24
CA GLU A 33 -9.41 -5.46 -0.26
C GLU A 33 -9.96 -4.33 0.63
N LEU A 34 -9.10 -3.39 1.05
CA LEU A 34 -9.55 -2.20 1.76
C LEU A 34 -10.49 -1.37 0.89
N ALA A 35 -10.15 -1.11 -0.38
CA ALA A 35 -11.01 -0.37 -1.29
C ALA A 35 -12.41 -1.01 -1.40
N GLU A 36 -12.47 -2.33 -1.57
CA GLU A 36 -13.73 -3.08 -1.61
C GLU A 36 -14.52 -2.95 -0.29
N ALA A 37 -13.86 -3.13 0.85
CA ALA A 37 -14.48 -3.00 2.17
C ALA A 37 -15.05 -1.59 2.41
N PHE A 38 -14.32 -0.55 2.01
CA PHE A 38 -14.77 0.83 2.15
C PHE A 38 -15.94 1.16 1.22
N VAL A 39 -15.97 0.61 0.01
CA VAL A 39 -17.11 0.75 -0.92
C VAL A 39 -18.36 0.07 -0.34
N LYS A 40 -18.23 -1.15 0.19
CA LYS A 40 -19.33 -1.87 0.86
C LYS A 40 -19.84 -1.09 2.07
N ALA A 41 -18.95 -0.63 2.96
CA ALA A 41 -19.32 0.15 4.12
C ALA A 41 -20.02 1.47 3.75
N LYS A 42 -19.60 2.12 2.65
CA LYS A 42 -20.27 3.32 2.13
C LYS A 42 -21.68 3.01 1.64
N ALA A 43 -21.89 1.89 0.94
CA ALA A 43 -23.22 1.46 0.50
C ALA A 43 -24.16 1.18 1.68
N GLU A 44 -23.63 0.72 2.82
CA GLU A 44 -24.37 0.55 4.09
C GLU A 44 -24.58 1.85 4.89
N GLY A 45 -24.13 3.01 4.38
CA GLY A 45 -24.22 4.29 5.10
C GLY A 45 -23.18 4.48 6.21
N LYS A 46 -22.22 3.56 6.35
CA LYS A 46 -21.08 3.63 7.31
C LYS A 46 -19.79 4.12 6.64
N GLY A 47 -19.92 4.87 5.55
CA GLY A 47 -18.79 5.39 4.80
C GLY A 47 -17.97 6.43 5.59
N PRO A 48 -16.69 6.61 5.25
CA PRO A 48 -15.85 7.61 5.87
C PRO A 48 -16.36 9.03 5.57
N ARG A 49 -16.25 9.94 6.55
CA ARG A 49 -16.61 11.36 6.38
C ARG A 49 -15.73 12.10 5.37
N ARG A 50 -14.52 11.58 5.09
CA ARG A 50 -13.54 12.17 4.16
C ARG A 50 -13.27 11.18 3.03
N SER A 51 -12.97 11.71 1.85
CA SER A 51 -12.55 10.87 0.72
C SER A 51 -11.22 10.16 1.02
N ILE A 52 -11.16 8.91 0.58
CA ILE A 52 -9.97 8.07 0.64
C ILE A 52 -9.55 7.77 -0.80
N LEU A 53 -8.28 8.00 -1.11
CA LEU A 53 -7.66 7.58 -2.36
C LEU A 53 -6.93 6.26 -2.13
N PHE A 54 -7.31 5.21 -2.85
CA PHE A 54 -6.57 3.96 -2.92
C PHE A 54 -5.70 3.98 -4.18
N MET A 55 -4.39 3.81 -4.03
CA MET A 55 -3.44 3.96 -5.13
C MET A 55 -2.32 2.95 -5.01
N THR A 56 -2.12 2.11 -6.02
CA THR A 56 -0.92 1.29 -6.11
C THR A 56 0.14 2.02 -6.91
N VAL A 57 1.36 2.12 -6.38
CA VAL A 57 2.49 2.78 -7.03
C VAL A 57 3.37 1.76 -7.75
N SER A 58 4.17 2.21 -8.72
CA SER A 58 5.10 1.34 -9.45
C SER A 58 6.49 1.96 -9.50
N GLY A 59 7.52 1.13 -9.59
CA GLY A 59 8.93 1.53 -9.60
C GLY A 59 9.47 1.86 -8.21
N GLU A 60 8.88 1.30 -7.15
CA GLU A 60 9.41 1.37 -5.78
C GLU A 60 10.84 0.81 -5.79
N GLU A 61 10.97 -0.40 -6.32
CA GLU A 61 12.17 -1.26 -6.31
C GLU A 61 13.31 -0.75 -7.21
N LYS A 62 13.01 0.28 -8.02
CA LYS A 62 13.95 0.97 -8.91
C LYS A 62 14.29 2.38 -8.42
N GLY A 63 13.74 2.82 -7.29
CA GLY A 63 14.03 4.11 -6.66
C GLY A 63 12.81 5.01 -6.53
N LEU A 64 11.65 4.47 -6.13
CA LEU A 64 10.45 5.23 -5.79
C LEU A 64 9.86 6.07 -6.94
N TRP A 65 9.97 5.60 -8.19
CA TRP A 65 9.65 6.43 -9.36
C TRP A 65 8.19 6.85 -9.41
N GLY A 66 7.26 5.93 -9.11
CA GLY A 66 5.83 6.20 -9.13
C GLY A 66 5.38 7.16 -8.03
N SER A 67 5.88 6.96 -6.79
CA SER A 67 5.55 7.85 -5.67
C SER A 67 6.17 9.24 -5.85
N ALA A 68 7.40 9.32 -6.36
CA ALA A 68 8.04 10.60 -6.72
C ALA A 68 7.29 11.32 -7.85
N HIS A 69 6.80 10.58 -8.86
CA HIS A 69 6.00 11.18 -9.92
C HIS A 69 4.68 11.75 -9.36
N TYR A 70 3.98 10.99 -8.51
CA TYR A 70 2.73 11.46 -7.90
C TYR A 70 2.95 12.67 -6.98
N GLY A 71 4.04 12.70 -6.21
CA GLY A 71 4.39 13.86 -5.38
C GLY A 71 4.62 15.14 -6.19
N ASN A 72 5.21 15.02 -7.38
CA ASN A 72 5.46 16.16 -8.27
C ASN A 72 4.29 16.51 -9.18
N ASN A 73 3.42 15.54 -9.51
CA ASN A 73 2.29 15.69 -10.43
C ASN A 73 1.02 15.09 -9.82
N PRO A 74 0.52 15.63 -8.71
CA PRO A 74 -0.56 15.00 -7.97
C PRO A 74 -1.90 15.22 -8.68
N VAL A 75 -2.69 14.14 -8.83
CA VAL A 75 -4.06 14.22 -9.37
C VAL A 75 -4.99 15.00 -8.43
N TYR A 76 -4.72 14.96 -7.13
CA TYR A 76 -5.43 15.74 -6.11
C TYR A 76 -4.45 16.64 -5.36
N PRO A 77 -4.78 17.91 -5.09
CA PRO A 77 -3.88 18.83 -4.39
C PRO A 77 -3.36 18.24 -3.07
N LEU A 78 -2.05 18.25 -2.86
CA LEU A 78 -1.42 17.64 -1.69
C LEU A 78 -1.84 18.32 -0.39
N GLU A 79 -2.23 19.60 -0.44
CA GLU A 79 -2.74 20.35 0.70
C GLU A 79 -4.06 19.78 1.23
N LYS A 80 -4.78 19.00 0.40
CA LYS A 80 -6.01 18.28 0.80
C LYS A 80 -5.72 16.86 1.29
N THR A 81 -4.47 16.42 1.24
CA THR A 81 -4.03 15.09 1.70
C THR A 81 -3.53 15.18 3.13
N THR A 82 -4.36 14.68 4.07
CA THR A 82 -4.02 14.69 5.51
C THR A 82 -2.95 13.66 5.90
N ALA A 83 -2.92 12.51 5.24
CA ALA A 83 -2.03 11.39 5.55
C ALA A 83 -1.94 10.43 4.37
N ASN A 84 -0.80 9.75 4.25
CA ASN A 84 -0.59 8.58 3.40
C ASN A 84 -0.32 7.36 4.29
N LEU A 85 -1.13 6.32 4.16
CA LEU A 85 -0.91 5.02 4.78
C LEU A 85 -0.29 4.10 3.72
N ASN A 86 1.03 3.94 3.76
CA ASN A 86 1.74 3.01 2.89
C ASN A 86 1.78 1.62 3.54
N ILE A 87 1.26 0.64 2.82
CA ILE A 87 1.22 -0.78 3.20
C ILE A 87 2.33 -1.45 2.41
N ASP A 88 3.25 -2.09 3.11
CA ASP A 88 4.43 -2.72 2.54
C ASP A 88 4.86 -3.88 3.45
N MET A 89 5.29 -4.99 2.86
CA MET A 89 5.79 -6.18 3.56
C MET A 89 4.84 -6.71 4.64
N ILE A 90 3.59 -6.93 4.26
CA ILE A 90 2.58 -7.51 5.16
C ILE A 90 2.31 -8.98 4.85
N GLY A 91 1.98 -9.78 5.86
CA GLY A 91 1.63 -11.20 5.67
C GLY A 91 2.65 -12.20 6.19
N ARG A 92 3.83 -11.76 6.63
CA ARG A 92 4.74 -12.56 7.47
C ARG A 92 4.62 -12.21 8.95
N THR A 93 4.75 -13.21 9.81
CA THR A 93 4.94 -13.03 11.25
C THR A 93 6.43 -13.06 11.57
N ASP A 94 6.94 -11.98 12.14
CA ASP A 94 8.29 -11.98 12.72
C ASP A 94 8.26 -12.67 14.10
N THR A 95 9.35 -13.35 14.46
CA THR A 95 9.60 -13.92 15.79
C THR A 95 9.46 -12.89 16.92
N VAL A 96 9.69 -11.60 16.61
CA VAL A 96 9.51 -10.48 17.55
C VAL A 96 8.02 -10.21 17.86
N TYR A 97 7.09 -10.62 16.99
CA TYR A 97 5.66 -10.30 17.09
C TYR A 97 4.75 -11.52 17.27
N GLU A 98 5.31 -12.69 17.54
CA GLU A 98 4.61 -13.98 17.65
C GLU A 98 3.50 -14.00 18.71
N SER A 99 3.54 -13.08 19.67
CA SER A 99 2.53 -12.92 20.73
C SER A 99 1.52 -11.79 20.51
N LYS A 100 1.65 -10.98 19.45
CA LYS A 100 0.75 -9.84 19.17
C LYS A 100 -0.08 -10.10 17.91
N LYS A 101 -1.40 -10.30 18.10
CA LYS A 101 -2.36 -10.30 16.99
C LYS A 101 -2.46 -8.88 16.46
N ILE A 102 -2.20 -8.71 15.15
CA ILE A 102 -2.20 -7.48 14.34
C ILE A 102 -0.78 -6.91 14.16
N LEU A 103 -0.18 -7.26 13.03
CA LEU A 103 0.99 -6.59 12.45
C LEU A 103 0.48 -5.70 11.31
N LEU A 104 0.38 -4.39 11.56
CA LEU A 104 0.29 -3.38 10.51
C LEU A 104 1.68 -2.76 10.41
N CYS A 105 2.51 -3.23 9.48
CA CYS A 105 3.79 -2.60 9.20
C CYS A 105 3.51 -1.35 8.36
N MET A 106 3.67 -0.17 8.96
CA MET A 106 3.61 1.11 8.25
C MET A 106 5.03 1.49 7.90
N CYS A 107 5.48 1.19 6.68
CA CYS A 107 6.75 1.68 6.18
C CYS A 107 6.56 3.11 5.70
N THR A 108 6.97 4.09 6.52
CA THR A 108 7.08 5.49 6.10
C THR A 108 8.42 5.66 5.40
N SER A 109 8.44 5.48 4.08
CA SER A 109 9.50 6.01 3.22
C SER A 109 9.35 7.52 3.00
#